data_AF-A0A9X5RMW8-F1
#
_entry.id   AF-A0A9X5RMW8-F1
#
_cell.length_a   1.000
_cell.length_b   1.000
_cell.length_c   1.000
_cell.angle_alpha   90.00
_cell.angle_beta   90.00
_cell.angle_gamma   90.00
#
_symmetry.space_group_name_H-M   'P 1'
#
loop_
_entity.id
_entity.type
_entity.pdbx_description
1 polymer ?
#
loop_
_entity_poly.entity_id
_entity_poly.type
_entity_poly.pdbx_seq_one_letter_code
_entity_poly.pdbx_strand_id
1 'polypeptide(L)' 'MITEGDGGWGSAPRSIMVQKEDGTIMFLVIDGRQTHSIGATLKECQDILYEKGAINTMAMDGGSSATLYLGEERL' A
#
# COMPACT_ATOMS: atom_id res chain seq x y z
N MET A 1 -4.39 7.32 12.65
CA MET A 1 -3.59 8.14 11.70
C MET A 1 -2.17 8.22 12.23
N ILE A 2 -1.19 7.88 11.42
CA ILE A 2 0.24 8.04 11.71
C ILE A 2 0.58 9.52 11.50
N THR A 3 0.98 10.19 12.59
CA THR A 3 1.30 11.62 12.64
C THR A 3 2.80 11.88 12.77
N GLU A 4 3.58 10.87 13.17
CA GLU A 4 5.03 10.91 13.31
C GLU A 4 5.65 9.55 12.97
N GLY A 5 6.92 9.55 12.56
CA GLY A 5 7.66 8.35 12.18
C GLY A 5 7.18 7.67 10.89
N ASP A 6 7.60 6.42 10.70
CA ASP A 6 7.34 5.59 9.52
C ASP A 6 6.14 4.64 9.69
N GLY A 7 5.52 4.65 10.86
CA GLY A 7 4.47 3.72 11.26
C GLY A 7 4.96 2.40 11.88
N GLY A 8 6.25 2.27 12.20
CA GLY A 8 6.82 1.20 13.00
C GLY A 8 7.26 -0.06 12.25
N TRP A 9 7.19 -0.06 10.92
CA TRP A 9 7.45 -1.24 10.08
C TRP A 9 8.52 -1.02 9.00
N GLY A 10 9.22 0.12 9.00
CA GLY A 10 10.22 0.45 7.99
C GLY A 10 9.66 0.56 6.58
N SER A 11 10.57 0.74 5.62
CA SER A 11 10.24 0.60 4.19
C SER A 11 10.22 -0.88 3.81
N ALA A 12 9.11 -1.33 3.23
CA ALA A 12 8.93 -2.71 2.79
C ALA A 12 7.95 -2.78 1.61
N PRO A 13 7.87 -3.92 0.89
CA PRO A 13 6.76 -4.15 -0.03
C PRO A 13 5.43 -4.14 0.74
N ARG A 14 4.40 -3.52 0.17
CA ARG A 14 3.10 -3.33 0.81
C ARG A 14 1.97 -3.82 -0.08
N SER A 15 0.93 -4.35 0.53
CA SER A 15 -0.36 -4.57 -0.09
C SER A 15 -1.45 -4.02 0.84
N ILE A 16 -2.34 -3.20 0.31
CA ILE A 16 -3.37 -2.50 1.09
C ILE A 16 -4.67 -2.49 0.28
N MET A 17 -5.78 -2.87 0.92
CA MET A 17 -7.12 -2.69 0.39
C MET A 17 -7.69 -1.38 0.91
N VAL A 18 -8.44 -0.67 0.05
CA VAL A 18 -8.90 0.69 0.31
C VAL A 18 -10.34 0.84 -0.16
N GLN A 19 -11.12 1.62 0.56
CA GLN A 19 -12.47 2.02 0.17
C GLN A 19 -12.59 3.54 0.18
N LYS A 20 -13.22 4.09 -0.87
CA LYS A 20 -13.60 5.51 -0.99
C LYS A 20 -15.05 5.73 -0.53
N GLU A 21 -15.42 6.99 -0.32
CA GLU A 21 -16.78 7.40 0.10
C GLU A 21 -17.87 6.97 -0.89
N ASP A 22 -17.57 6.99 -2.18
CA ASP A 22 -18.47 6.53 -3.26
C ASP A 22 -18.62 4.98 -3.33
N GLY A 23 -17.96 4.25 -2.44
CA GLY A 23 -17.96 2.79 -2.41
C GLY A 23 -16.91 2.12 -3.31
N THR A 24 -16.12 2.89 -4.07
CA THR A 24 -15.03 2.36 -4.91
C THR A 24 -14.00 1.64 -4.04
N ILE A 25 -13.61 0.43 -4.48
CA ILE A 25 -12.52 -0.34 -3.89
C ILE A 25 -11.24 -0.13 -4.70
N MET A 26 -10.14 0.13 -4.02
CA MET A 26 -8.82 0.24 -4.60
C MET A 26 -7.84 -0.72 -3.92
N PHE A 27 -6.84 -1.16 -4.67
CA PHE A 27 -5.70 -1.89 -4.14
C PHE A 27 -4.44 -1.06 -4.37
N LEU A 28 -3.68 -0.83 -3.31
CA LEU A 28 -2.33 -0.29 -3.39
C LEU A 28 -1.35 -1.44 -3.17
N VAL A 29 -0.58 -1.76 -4.20
CA VAL A 29 0.52 -2.73 -4.13
C VAL A 29 1.81 -2.00 -4.48
N ILE A 30 2.80 -2.13 -3.60
CA ILE A 30 4.09 -1.48 -3.72
C ILE A 30 5.15 -2.58 -3.68
N ASP A 31 5.89 -2.74 -4.78
CA ASP A 31 7.11 -3.54 -4.79
C ASP A 31 8.14 -2.97 -3.82
N GLY A 32 9.02 -3.82 -3.28
CA GLY A 32 10.11 -3.37 -2.43
C GLY A 32 11.22 -4.41 -2.34
N ARG A 33 12.35 -4.03 -1.74
CA ARG A 33 13.57 -4.86 -1.66
C ARG A 33 14.10 -5.28 -3.04
N GLN A 34 13.90 -4.42 -4.05
CA GLN A 34 14.37 -4.59 -5.42
C GLN A 34 15.21 -3.38 -5.83
N THR A 35 16.06 -3.52 -6.86
CA THR A 35 16.93 -2.42 -7.32
C THR A 35 16.18 -1.18 -7.78
N HIS A 36 14.94 -1.36 -8.25
CA HIS A 36 14.06 -0.27 -8.70
C HIS A 36 13.08 0.20 -7.62
N SER A 37 12.95 -0.50 -6.49
CA SER A 37 12.08 -0.08 -5.39
C SER A 37 12.55 -0.60 -4.04
N ILE A 38 12.73 0.31 -3.08
CA ILE A 38 13.00 -0.01 -1.68
C ILE A 38 11.73 -0.36 -0.89
N GLY A 39 10.55 -0.13 -1.47
CA GLY A 39 9.26 -0.24 -0.79
C GLY A 39 8.80 1.08 -0.17
N ALA A 40 7.79 1.01 0.68
CA ALA A 40 7.22 2.18 1.35
C ALA A 40 6.98 1.91 2.84
N THR A 41 7.07 3.00 3.61
CA THR A 41 6.63 3.06 4.99
C THR A 41 5.10 3.06 5.06
N LEU A 42 4.53 2.73 6.23
CA LEU A 42 3.08 2.82 6.40
C LEU A 42 2.60 4.27 6.37
N LYS A 43 3.45 5.21 6.81
CA LYS A 43 3.17 6.65 6.73
C LYS A 43 3.03 7.13 5.28
N GLU A 44 4.00 6.79 4.41
CA GLU A 44 3.93 7.14 2.98
C GLU A 44 2.71 6.52 2.32
N CYS A 45 2.40 5.25 2.61
CA CYS A 45 1.18 4.60 2.11
C CYS A 45 -0.08 5.34 2.55
N GLN A 46 -0.17 5.68 3.85
CA GLN A 46 -1.31 6.42 4.38
C GLN A 46 -1.50 7.75 3.66
N ASP A 47 -0.42 8.52 3.48
CA ASP A 47 -0.50 9.85 2.89
C ASP A 47 -0.94 9.77 1.41
N ILE A 48 -0.38 8.82 0.63
CA ILE A 48 -0.84 8.52 -0.74
C ILE A 48 -2.33 8.16 -0.75
N LEU A 49 -2.78 7.31 0.17
CA LEU A 49 -4.17 6.85 0.19
C LEU A 49 -5.15 7.95 0.57
N TYR A 50 -4.78 8.84 1.49
CA TYR A 50 -5.58 10.03 1.79
C TYR A 50 -5.68 10.95 0.57
N GLU A 51 -4.58 11.19 -0.15
CA GLU A 51 -4.60 11.97 -1.39
C GLU A 51 -5.49 11.35 -2.47
N LYS A 52 -5.67 10.02 -2.47
CA LYS A 52 -6.59 9.29 -3.37
C LYS A 52 -8.03 9.19 -2.85
N GLY A 53 -8.35 9.81 -1.71
CA GLY A 53 -9.71 9.86 -1.17
C GLY A 53 -10.12 8.59 -0.42
N ALA A 54 -9.17 7.85 0.13
CA ALA A 54 -9.43 6.72 1.02
C ALA A 54 -10.17 7.17 2.29
N ILE A 55 -11.27 6.50 2.63
CA ILE A 55 -11.97 6.68 3.90
C ILE A 55 -11.77 5.49 4.84
N ASN A 56 -11.58 4.29 4.28
CA ASN A 56 -11.21 3.09 5.03
C ASN A 56 -10.04 2.41 4.33
N THR A 57 -9.11 1.85 5.11
CA THR A 57 -7.94 1.12 4.61
C THR A 57 -7.65 -0.08 5.48
N MET A 58 -7.24 -1.19 4.88
CA MET A 58 -6.78 -2.39 5.58
C MET A 58 -5.43 -2.81 5.00
N ALA A 59 -4.39 -2.76 5.83
CA ALA A 59 -3.10 -3.36 5.48
C ALA A 59 -3.25 -4.88 5.43
N MET A 60 -2.80 -5.48 4.33
CA MET A 60 -2.81 -6.93 4.11
C MET A 60 -1.39 -7.48 4.24
N ASP A 61 -1.19 -8.78 3.96
CA ASP A 61 0.15 -9.36 4.02
C ASP A 61 1.10 -8.71 3.00
N GLY A 62 2.25 -8.26 3.50
CA GLY A 62 3.23 -7.50 2.74
C GLY A 62 4.45 -8.35 2.38
N GLY A 63 5.61 -7.69 2.25
CA GLY A 63 6.87 -8.41 1.99
C GLY A 63 6.83 -9.16 0.66
N SER A 64 7.41 -10.36 0.62
CA SER A 64 7.42 -11.19 -0.60
C SER A 64 6.02 -11.61 -1.08
N SER A 65 5.00 -11.50 -0.23
CA SER A 65 3.61 -11.80 -0.58
C SER A 65 2.92 -10.65 -1.32
N ALA A 66 3.48 -9.44 -1.32
CA ALA A 66 2.90 -8.29 -1.99
C ALA A 66 3.02 -8.44 -3.51
N THR A 67 1.92 -8.80 -4.17
CA THR A 67 1.86 -8.99 -5.63
C THR A 67 0.45 -8.71 -6.14
N LEU A 68 0.33 -8.12 -7.33
CA LEU A 68 -0.93 -7.89 -8.01
C LEU A 68 -0.90 -8.55 -9.39
N TYR A 69 -1.99 -9.24 -9.74
CA TYR A 69 -2.20 -9.79 -11.08
C TYR A 69 -3.47 -9.21 -11.68
N LEU A 70 -3.42 -8.91 -12.98
CA LEU A 70 -4.57 -8.62 -13.82
C LEU A 70 -4.66 -9.69 -14.90
N GLY A 71 -5.55 -10.66 -14.69
CA GLY A 71 -5.54 -11.88 -15.50
C GLY A 71 -4.27 -12.69 -15.26
N GLU A 72 -3.51 -12.96 -16.31
CA GLU A 72 -2.23 -13.71 -16.25
C GLU A 72 -1.01 -12.79 -16.11
N GLU A 73 -1.20 -11.47 -16.18
CA GLU A 73 -0.12 -10.48 -16.11
C GLU A 73 0.11 -10.04 -14.66
N ARG A 74 1.37 -10.11 -14.20
CA ARG A 74 1.80 -9.46 -12.96
C ARG A 74 2.01 -7.97 -13.26
N LEU A 75 1.29 -7.12 -12.53
CA LEU A 75 1.45 -5.66 -12.58
C LEU A 75 2.59 -5.18 -11.68
#